data_AF-A0A2V2W2X7-F1
#
_entry.id   AF-A0A2V2W2X7-F1
#
_cell.length_a   1.000
_cell.length_b   1.000
_cell.length_c   1.000
_cell.angle_alpha   90.00
_cell.angle_beta   90.00
_cell.angle_gamma   90.00
#
_symmetry.space_group_name_H-M   'P 1'
#
loop_
_entity.id
_entity.type
_entity.pdbx_description
1 polymer ?
#
loop_
_entity_poly.entity_id
_entity_poly.type
_entity_poly.pdbx_seq_one_letter_code
_entity_poly.pdbx_strand_id
1 'polypeptide(L)'
;MRWCLRGGDFLIIFLLTEMISLSSNVWLSMWSTQRFGLSPQTYLDVYIALVLFGTVTVPLRFGVAYNAMRQGSRNLHRLILRSVSIGTMQYFDTTPLGRIVNRFSRDVDCIDNQLQMTFLFLLRVLYSIFLLLLWPSTHSHMSFWHCFPRWFFTTS
;
A
#
# COMPACT_ATOMS: atom_id res chain seq x y z
N MET A 1 10.18 16.21 -18.62
CA MET A 1 10.67 15.40 -17.48
C MET A 1 10.00 14.04 -17.52
N ARG A 2 10.69 13.02 -18.06
CA ARG A 2 10.19 11.64 -18.15
C ARG A 2 10.54 10.93 -16.85
N TRP A 3 9.66 11.03 -15.84
CA TRP A 3 9.72 10.13 -14.70
C TRP A 3 9.21 8.76 -15.16
N CYS A 4 10.09 7.98 -15.76
CA CYS A 4 9.85 6.55 -15.95
C CYS A 4 10.13 5.90 -14.59
N LEU A 5 9.18 6.03 -13.67
CA LEU A 5 9.17 5.26 -12.43
C LEU A 5 9.19 3.80 -12.86
N ARG A 6 10.34 3.13 -12.70
CA ARG A 6 10.38 1.68 -12.84
C ARG A 6 9.43 1.15 -11.76
N GLY A 7 8.63 0.12 -12.05
CA GLY A 7 7.63 -0.37 -11.10
C GLY A 7 8.18 -0.65 -9.69
N GLY A 8 9.49 -0.90 -9.56
CA GLY A 8 10.20 -0.99 -8.27
C GLY A 8 10.23 0.29 -7.43
N ASP A 9 10.33 1.48 -8.03
CA ASP A 9 10.39 2.75 -7.32
C ASP A 9 9.09 3.02 -6.53
N PHE A 10 7.96 2.64 -7.13
CA PHE A 10 6.65 2.72 -6.48
C PHE A 10 6.57 1.81 -5.25
N LEU A 11 7.07 0.57 -5.34
CA LEU A 11 7.06 -0.38 -4.22
C LEU A 11 7.95 0.11 -3.07
N ILE A 12 9.12 0.67 -3.38
CA ILE A 12 10.03 1.22 -2.36
C ILE A 12 9.36 2.38 -1.62
N ILE A 13 8.76 3.33 -2.33
CA ILE A 13 8.07 4.47 -1.71
C ILE A 13 6.89 3.99 -0.87
N PHE A 14 6.10 3.04 -1.39
CA PHE A 14 5.01 2.41 -0.65
C PHE A 14 5.50 1.81 0.68
N LEU A 15 6.54 0.97 0.64
CA LEU A 15 7.11 0.33 1.83
C LEU A 15 7.62 1.37 2.84
N LEU A 16 8.33 2.40 2.40
CA LEU A 16 8.81 3.47 3.26
C LEU A 16 7.66 4.18 3.98
N THR A 17 6.58 4.53 3.26
CA THR A 17 5.41 5.19 3.89
C THR A 17 4.69 4.32 4.89
N GLU A 18 4.59 3.01 4.63
CA GLU A 18 3.99 2.06 5.56
C GLU A 18 4.87 1.85 6.80
N MET A 19 6.20 1.81 6.66
CA MET A 19 7.13 1.72 7.80
C MET A 19 7.03 2.94 8.73
N ILE A 20 6.92 4.15 8.17
CA ILE A 20 6.72 5.38 8.94
C ILE A 20 5.39 5.31 9.69
N SER A 21 4.33 4.87 9.01
CA SER A 21 3.00 4.73 9.62
C SER A 21 3.01 3.72 10.76
N LEU A 22 3.70 2.58 10.60
CA LEU A 22 3.88 1.62 11.70
C LEU A 22 4.64 2.22 12.87
N SER A 23 5.69 2.99 12.60
CA SER A 23 6.53 3.57 13.65
C SER A 23 5.71 4.43 14.60
N SER A 24 4.77 5.24 14.08
CA SER A 24 3.84 6.03 14.89
C SER A 24 2.93 5.16 15.76
N ASN A 25 2.43 4.03 15.23
CA ASN A 25 1.58 3.11 15.97
C ASN A 25 2.35 2.37 17.08
N VAL A 26 3.55 1.88 16.77
CA VAL A 26 4.44 1.21 17.74
C VAL A 26 4.85 2.20 18.82
N TRP A 27 5.15 3.45 18.47
CA TRP A 27 5.44 4.51 19.44
C TRP A 27 4.28 4.73 20.41
N LEU A 28 3.04 4.84 19.89
CA LEU A 28 1.85 4.98 20.71
C LEU A 28 1.66 3.79 21.67
N SER A 29 1.93 2.57 21.22
CA SER A 29 1.92 1.37 22.07
C SER A 29 3.01 1.37 23.15
N MET A 30 4.18 1.97 22.88
CA MET A 30 5.24 2.11 23.88
C MET A 30 4.93 3.21 24.89
N TRP A 31 4.25 4.27 24.46
CA TRP A 31 3.77 5.33 25.34
C TRP A 31 2.69 4.81 26.29
N SER A 32 1.73 4.03 25.81
CA SER A 32 0.65 3.46 26.66
C SER A 32 1.17 2.54 27.76
N THR A 33 2.31 1.87 27.53
CA THR A 33 2.96 0.98 28.51
C THR A 33 4.04 1.68 29.34
N GLN A 34 4.28 2.98 29.11
CA GLN A 34 5.33 3.78 29.76
C GLN A 34 6.71 3.08 29.78
N ARG A 35 7.04 2.35 28.71
CA ARG A 35 8.17 1.40 28.67
C ARG A 35 9.53 1.97 29.08
N PHE A 36 9.76 3.26 28.83
CA PHE A 36 11.05 3.93 29.07
C PHE A 36 11.02 4.90 30.26
N GLY A 37 9.88 5.08 30.93
CA GLY A 37 9.76 6.00 32.07
C GLY A 37 10.09 7.47 31.74
N LEU A 38 9.96 7.89 30.47
CA LEU A 38 10.24 9.27 30.04
C LEU A 38 9.15 10.25 30.49
N SER A 39 9.47 11.54 30.47
CA SER A 39 8.48 12.58 30.75
C SER A 39 7.31 12.54 29.75
N PRO A 40 6.07 12.87 30.18
CA PRO A 40 4.92 12.91 29.28
C PRO A 40 5.11 13.85 28.08
N GLN A 41 5.85 14.94 28.26
CA GLN A 41 6.15 15.92 27.21
C GLN A 41 7.03 15.31 26.11
N THR A 42 8.09 14.58 26.50
CA THR A 42 8.97 13.92 25.53
C THR A 42 8.24 12.86 24.69
N TYR A 43 7.31 12.10 25.29
CA TYR A 43 6.49 11.15 24.53
C TYR A 43 5.60 11.83 23.48
N LEU A 44 5.02 12.97 23.85
CA LEU A 44 4.17 13.77 22.99
C LEU A 44 4.96 14.38 21.83
N ASP A 45 6.13 14.97 22.10
CA ASP A 45 6.96 15.63 21.09
C ASP A 45 7.40 14.64 19.99
N VAL A 46 7.86 13.46 20.38
CA VAL A 46 8.26 12.41 19.43
C VAL A 46 7.07 11.91 18.62
N TYR A 47 5.90 11.75 19.24
CA TYR A 47 4.68 11.33 18.54
C TYR A 47 4.25 12.37 17.50
N ILE A 48 4.23 13.65 17.86
CA ILE A 48 3.89 14.75 16.95
C ILE A 48 4.85 14.77 15.76
N ALA A 49 6.16 14.66 16.01
CA ALA A 49 7.16 14.62 14.94
C ALA A 49 6.93 13.46 13.96
N LEU A 50 6.64 12.24 14.48
CA LEU A 50 6.35 11.07 13.66
C LEU A 50 5.07 11.24 12.83
N VAL A 51 4.01 11.79 13.40
CA VAL A 51 2.73 12.02 12.71
C VAL A 51 2.85 13.09 11.64
N LEU A 52 3.56 14.20 11.92
CA LEU A 52 3.81 15.25 10.93
C LEU A 52 4.61 14.70 9.75
N PHE A 53 5.68 13.94 10.04
CA PHE A 53 6.46 13.31 8.99
C PHE A 53 5.64 12.32 8.16
N GLY A 54 4.84 11.46 8.82
CA GLY A 54 3.93 10.54 8.15
C GLY A 54 2.94 11.26 7.23
N THR A 55 2.32 12.33 7.70
CA THR A 55 1.33 13.11 6.94
C THR A 55 1.89 13.68 5.65
N VAL A 56 3.13 14.16 5.65
CA VAL A 56 3.81 14.67 4.45
C VAL A 56 4.08 13.58 3.42
N THR A 57 4.32 12.34 3.86
CA THR A 57 4.63 11.23 2.94
C THR A 57 3.41 10.63 2.23
N VAL A 58 2.21 10.77 2.81
CA VAL A 58 0.96 10.27 2.21
C VAL A 58 0.67 10.82 0.80
N PRO A 59 0.69 12.16 0.55
CA PRO A 59 0.42 12.68 -0.79
C PRO A 59 1.48 12.25 -1.82
N LEU A 60 2.75 12.06 -1.40
CA LEU A 60 3.81 11.54 -2.27
C LEU A 60 3.47 10.14 -2.77
N ARG A 61 3.00 9.24 -1.89
CA ARG A 61 2.54 7.90 -2.26
C ARG A 61 1.41 7.95 -3.28
N PHE A 62 0.39 8.79 -3.06
CA PHE A 62 -0.74 8.91 -4.00
C PHE A 62 -0.31 9.48 -5.35
N GLY A 63 0.58 10.48 -5.37
CA GLY A 63 1.10 11.07 -6.60
C GLY A 63 1.89 10.07 -7.44
N VAL A 64 2.74 9.25 -6.81
CA VAL A 64 3.52 8.20 -7.51
C VAL A 64 2.57 7.10 -8.03
N ALA A 65 1.62 6.66 -7.22
CA ALA A 65 0.61 5.68 -7.62
C ALA A 65 -0.19 6.14 -8.86
N TYR A 66 -0.64 7.40 -8.84
CA TYR A 66 -1.40 7.99 -9.94
C TYR A 66 -0.58 8.05 -11.24
N ASN A 67 0.69 8.43 -11.16
CA ASN A 67 1.57 8.46 -12.33
C ASN A 67 1.80 7.06 -12.91
N ALA A 68 2.01 6.05 -12.07
CA ALA A 68 2.16 4.66 -12.50
C ALA A 68 0.89 4.16 -13.20
N MET A 69 -0.28 4.46 -12.62
CA MET A 69 -1.57 4.05 -13.17
C MET A 69 -1.85 4.69 -14.52
N ARG A 70 -1.65 6.00 -14.60
CA ARG A 70 -1.83 6.78 -15.82
C ARG A 70 -0.92 6.29 -16.95
N GLN A 71 0.30 5.84 -16.63
CA GLN A 71 1.18 5.26 -17.64
C GLN A 71 0.65 3.91 -18.16
N GLY A 72 0.10 3.08 -17.27
CA GLY A 72 -0.58 1.82 -17.63
C GLY A 72 -1.82 2.07 -18.51
N SER A 73 -2.69 2.98 -18.09
CA SER A 73 -3.89 3.38 -18.83
C SER A 73 -3.57 3.91 -20.22
N ARG A 74 -2.52 4.75 -20.38
CA ARG A 74 -2.08 5.21 -21.72
C ARG A 74 -1.58 4.07 -22.61
N ASN A 75 -0.91 3.08 -22.05
CA ASN A 75 -0.47 1.92 -22.81
C ASN A 75 -1.67 1.07 -23.25
N LEU A 76 -2.62 0.83 -22.35
CA LEU A 76 -3.85 0.10 -22.67
C LEU A 76 -4.69 0.84 -23.71
N HIS A 77 -4.85 2.15 -23.57
CA HIS A 77 -5.55 3.01 -24.53
C HIS A 77 -4.94 2.87 -25.93
N ARG A 78 -3.61 2.88 -26.06
CA ARG A 78 -2.92 2.66 -27.35
C ARG A 78 -3.17 1.27 -27.92
N LEU A 79 -3.17 0.23 -27.08
CA LEU A 79 -3.46 -1.14 -27.52
C LEU A 79 -4.89 -1.26 -28.05
N ILE A 80 -5.85 -0.67 -27.34
CA ILE A 80 -7.26 -0.71 -27.74
C ILE A 80 -7.47 0.10 -29.01
N LEU A 81 -6.92 1.32 -29.12
CA LEU A 81 -6.99 2.10 -30.36
C LEU A 81 -6.41 1.34 -31.55
N ARG A 82 -5.26 0.67 -31.36
CA ARG A 82 -4.66 -0.15 -32.41
C ARG A 82 -5.58 -1.31 -32.80
N SER A 83 -6.17 -2.03 -31.84
CA SER A 83 -7.10 -3.11 -32.16
C SER A 83 -8.35 -2.63 -32.89
N VAL A 84 -8.88 -1.46 -32.53
CA VAL A 84 -10.05 -0.85 -33.18
C VAL A 84 -9.70 -0.44 -34.60
N SER A 85 -8.53 0.18 -34.84
CA SER A 85 -8.10 0.58 -36.19
C SER A 85 -7.93 -0.57 -37.18
N ILE A 86 -7.70 -1.80 -36.68
CA ILE A 86 -7.53 -3.01 -37.50
C ILE A 86 -8.87 -3.76 -37.68
N GLY A 87 -9.94 -3.34 -36.98
CA GLY A 87 -11.26 -3.95 -37.07
C GLY A 87 -11.88 -3.84 -38.47
N THR A 88 -12.65 -4.86 -38.88
CA THR A 88 -13.38 -4.88 -40.16
C THR A 88 -14.53 -3.87 -40.17
N MET A 89 -14.76 -3.19 -41.31
CA MET A 89 -15.84 -2.20 -41.48
C MET A 89 -17.22 -2.72 -41.04
N GLN A 90 -17.50 -4.01 -41.27
CA GLN A 90 -18.75 -4.65 -40.87
C GLN A 90 -18.99 -4.67 -39.34
N TYR A 91 -17.93 -4.64 -38.53
CA TYR A 91 -18.03 -4.49 -37.08
C TYR A 91 -18.52 -3.08 -36.70
N PHE A 92 -18.09 -2.07 -37.45
CA PHE A 92 -18.48 -0.67 -37.23
C PHE A 92 -19.88 -0.33 -37.76
N ASP A 93 -20.38 -1.07 -38.73
CA ASP A 93 -21.75 -0.90 -39.24
C ASP A 93 -22.80 -1.54 -38.30
N THR A 94 -22.43 -2.61 -37.58
CA THR A 94 -23.35 -3.35 -36.70
C THR A 94 -23.35 -2.82 -35.26
N THR A 95 -22.30 -2.11 -34.82
CA THR A 95 -22.22 -1.50 -33.49
C THR A 95 -22.10 0.02 -33.59
N PRO A 96 -23.05 0.79 -33.02
CA PRO A 96 -22.97 2.25 -33.10
C PRO A 96 -21.72 2.74 -32.36
N LEU A 97 -20.89 3.54 -33.05
CA LEU A 97 -19.62 4.09 -32.53
C LEU A 97 -19.76 4.72 -31.14
N GLY A 98 -20.89 5.39 -30.86
CA GLY A 98 -21.17 5.97 -29.55
C GLY A 98 -21.20 4.94 -28.40
N ARG A 99 -21.61 3.70 -28.65
CA ARG A 99 -21.61 2.62 -27.63
C ARG A 99 -20.20 2.15 -27.33
N ILE A 100 -19.35 2.04 -28.35
CA ILE A 100 -17.94 1.66 -28.20
C ILE A 100 -17.21 2.72 -27.37
N VAL A 101 -17.36 4.00 -27.73
CA VAL A 101 -16.73 5.11 -27.01
C VAL A 101 -17.22 5.20 -25.56
N ASN A 102 -18.53 5.09 -25.33
CA ASN A 102 -19.09 5.17 -23.97
C ASN A 102 -18.58 4.01 -23.08
N ARG A 103 -18.49 2.80 -23.62
CA ARG A 103 -17.90 1.66 -22.91
C ARG A 103 -16.42 1.87 -22.64
N PHE A 104 -15.69 2.30 -23.67
CA PHE A 104 -14.26 2.53 -23.59
C PHE A 104 -13.90 3.58 -22.52
N SER A 105 -14.59 4.72 -22.50
CA SER A 105 -14.38 5.75 -21.48
C SER A 105 -14.63 5.21 -20.08
N ARG A 106 -15.71 4.45 -19.88
CA ARG A 106 -16.04 3.86 -18.58
C ARG A 106 -15.00 2.83 -18.13
N ASP A 107 -14.50 2.00 -19.04
CA ASP A 107 -13.48 1.01 -18.74
C ASP A 107 -12.15 1.69 -18.35
N VAL A 108 -11.76 2.77 -19.04
CA VAL A 108 -10.59 3.59 -18.69
C VAL A 108 -10.77 4.27 -17.34
N ASP A 109 -11.92 4.86 -17.07
CA ASP A 109 -12.20 5.52 -15.78
C ASP A 109 -12.12 4.53 -14.60
N CYS A 110 -12.61 3.31 -14.80
CA CYS A 110 -12.51 2.22 -13.83
C CYS A 110 -11.06 1.84 -13.55
N ILE A 111 -10.25 1.69 -14.61
CA ILE A 111 -8.83 1.38 -14.48
C ILE A 111 -8.09 2.52 -13.78
N ASP A 112 -8.31 3.78 -14.16
CA ASP A 112 -7.54 4.89 -13.60
C ASP A 112 -7.87 5.16 -12.11
N ASN A 113 -9.13 5.03 -11.70
CA ASN A 113 -9.54 5.39 -10.33
C ASN A 113 -9.73 4.17 -9.43
N GLN A 114 -10.51 3.19 -9.89
CA GLN A 114 -10.95 2.09 -9.04
C GLN A 114 -9.84 1.06 -8.85
N LEU A 115 -9.16 0.69 -9.94
CA LEU A 115 -8.06 -0.27 -9.87
C LEU A 115 -6.88 0.28 -9.04
N GLN A 116 -6.60 1.59 -9.09
CA GLN A 116 -5.55 2.21 -8.28
C GLN A 116 -5.86 2.07 -6.78
N MET A 117 -7.07 2.42 -6.36
CA MET A 117 -7.50 2.34 -4.96
C MET A 117 -7.49 0.89 -4.45
N THR A 118 -8.06 -0.04 -5.21
CA THR A 118 -8.09 -1.46 -4.83
C THR A 118 -6.68 -2.05 -4.76
N PHE A 119 -5.78 -1.67 -5.67
CA PHE A 119 -4.39 -2.15 -5.67
C PHE A 119 -3.61 -1.64 -4.44
N LEU A 120 -3.74 -0.36 -4.10
CA LEU A 120 -3.11 0.20 -2.89
C LEU A 120 -3.65 -0.46 -1.62
N PHE A 121 -4.94 -0.76 -1.58
CA PHE A 121 -5.56 -1.47 -0.46
C PHE A 121 -5.04 -2.90 -0.34
N LEU A 122 -4.99 -3.64 -1.47
CA LEU A 122 -4.45 -4.99 -1.52
C LEU A 122 -3.01 -5.04 -0.98
N LEU A 123 -2.13 -4.16 -1.45
CA LEU A 123 -0.74 -4.09 -0.97
C LEU A 123 -0.66 -3.83 0.53
N ARG A 124 -1.53 -2.96 1.05
CA ARG A 124 -1.58 -2.66 2.49
C ARG A 124 -2.02 -3.86 3.31
N VAL A 125 -3.01 -4.62 2.83
CA VAL A 125 -3.46 -5.84 3.49
C VAL A 125 -2.36 -6.90 3.47
N LEU A 126 -1.70 -7.12 2.34
CA LEU A 126 -0.58 -8.06 2.24
C LEU A 126 0.56 -7.70 3.20
N TYR A 127 0.90 -6.42 3.28
CA TYR A 127 1.86 -5.91 4.24
C TYR A 127 1.44 -6.18 5.69
N SER A 128 0.18 -5.92 6.04
CA SER A 128 -0.33 -6.16 7.39
C SER A 128 -0.28 -7.64 7.79
N ILE A 129 -0.59 -8.55 6.85
CA ILE A 129 -0.51 -10.00 7.08
C ILE A 129 0.94 -10.41 7.30
N PHE A 130 1.87 -9.89 6.49
CA PHE A 130 3.29 -10.16 6.62
C PHE A 130 3.82 -9.76 8.00
N LEU A 131 3.47 -8.56 8.48
CA LEU A 131 3.84 -8.12 9.83
C LEU A 131 3.21 -8.99 10.92
N LEU A 132 1.95 -9.35 10.77
CA LEU A 132 1.25 -10.18 11.75
C LEU A 132 1.82 -11.60 11.83
N LEU A 133 2.43 -12.11 10.76
CA LEU A 133 3.16 -13.38 10.80
C LEU A 133 4.55 -13.24 11.46
N LEU A 134 5.25 -12.15 11.18
CA LEU A 134 6.61 -11.93 11.69
C LEU A 134 6.65 -11.45 13.14
N TRP A 135 5.75 -10.55 13.53
CA TRP A 135 5.75 -9.88 14.83
C TRP A 135 5.59 -10.86 16.00
N PRO A 136 4.58 -11.76 16.02
CA PRO A 136 4.47 -12.78 17.03
C PRO A 136 5.67 -13.71 17.02
N SER A 137 6.26 -14.06 15.88
CA SER A 137 7.44 -14.95 15.85
C SER A 137 8.65 -14.35 16.58
N THR A 138 8.80 -13.02 16.55
CA THR A 138 9.85 -12.31 17.29
C THR A 138 9.54 -12.09 18.78
N HIS A 139 8.26 -11.96 19.16
CA HIS A 139 7.85 -11.72 20.55
C HIS A 139 7.48 -13.01 21.32
N SER A 140 6.93 -14.02 20.65
CA SER A 140 6.59 -15.32 21.22
C SER A 140 7.83 -16.09 21.60
N HIS A 141 8.96 -15.94 20.89
CA HIS A 141 10.22 -16.55 21.33
C HIS A 141 10.75 -15.94 22.65
N MET A 142 10.24 -14.80 23.12
CA MET A 142 10.57 -14.25 24.45
C MET A 142 9.47 -14.55 25.49
N SER A 143 8.19 -14.60 25.08
CA SER A 143 7.06 -14.92 25.96
C SER A 143 6.86 -16.42 26.19
N PHE A 144 7.23 -17.28 25.23
CA PHE A 144 7.09 -18.75 25.29
C PHE A 144 8.00 -19.36 26.37
N TRP A 145 9.21 -18.83 26.55
CA TRP A 145 10.11 -19.24 27.65
C TRP A 145 9.65 -18.74 29.03
N HIS A 146 8.87 -17.65 29.10
CA HIS A 146 8.27 -17.17 30.34
C HIS A 146 6.97 -17.90 30.73
N CYS A 147 6.28 -18.51 29.76
CA CYS A 147 5.05 -19.29 29.97
C CYS A 147 5.30 -20.80 30.12
N PHE A 148 6.51 -21.31 29.88
CA PHE A 148 6.81 -22.73 30.14
C PHE A 148 6.86 -22.94 31.66
N PRO A 149 5.93 -23.72 32.26
CA PRO A 149 5.94 -23.96 33.69
C PRO A 149 7.24 -24.70 34.06
N ARG A 150 7.99 -24.21 35.06
CA ARG A 150 9.22 -24.84 35.60
C ARG A 150 9.02 -26.28 36.12
N TRP A 151 7.78 -26.76 36.21
CA TRP A 151 7.41 -28.09 36.71
C TRP A 151 7.89 -29.26 35.83
N PHE A 152 8.35 -29.02 34.60
CA PHE A 152 8.82 -30.10 33.72
C PHE A 152 10.26 -30.57 34.01
N PHE A 153 11.01 -29.89 34.89
CA PHE A 153 12.43 -30.17 35.14
C PHE A 153 12.75 -30.71 36.56
N THR A 154 11.75 -31.09 37.35
CA THR A 154 11.98 -31.67 38.70
C THR A 154 11.30 -33.03 38.86
N THR A 155 11.82 -34.04 38.17
CA THR A 155 11.65 -35.46 38.57
C THR A 155 12.94 -36.22 38.29
N SER A 156 13.79 -36.30 39.31
CA SER A 156 14.81 -37.34 39.56
C SER A 156 15.22 -37.19 41.01
#